data_AF-A0A3M1LI85-F1
#
_entry.id   AF-A0A3M1LI85-F1
#
_cell.length_a   1.000
_cell.length_b   1.000
_cell.length_c   1.000
_cell.angle_alpha   90.00
_cell.angle_beta   90.00
_cell.angle_gamma   90.00
#
_symmetry.space_group_name_H-M   'P 1'
#
loop_
_entity.id
_entity.type
_entity.pdbx_description
1 polymer ?
#
loop_
_entity_poly.entity_id
_entity_poly.type
_entity_poly.pdbx_seq_one_letter_code
_entity_poly.pdbx_strand_id
1 'polypeptide(L)'
;MENLGYNTRGPLIEKLKSLLNDVQGKYEAFLDAQALFEQGKLDEREFFARMGEFVKLFASLGFLTVKVMLELDKAIGKEEKVEEGTKPMPVPDYETFTKPRVEQKEERRCKSCNAKIPETAKFCTKCGAKQ
;
A
#
# COMPACT_ATOMS: atom_id res chain seq x y z
N MET A 1 -22.29 18.52 -15.42
CA MET A 1 -22.27 17.36 -14.49
C MET A 1 -22.88 16.20 -15.24
N GLU A 2 -22.04 15.29 -15.73
CA GLU A 2 -22.47 14.20 -16.60
C GLU A 2 -23.34 13.20 -15.85
N ASN A 3 -24.51 12.92 -16.42
CA ASN A 3 -25.51 12.02 -15.88
C ASN A 3 -25.02 10.58 -16.09
N LEU A 4 -24.34 9.99 -15.09
CA LEU A 4 -23.97 8.58 -15.13
C LEU A 4 -25.23 7.73 -14.89
N GLY A 5 -25.95 7.49 -15.98
CA GLY A 5 -27.12 6.64 -16.00
C GLY A 5 -26.78 5.20 -15.60
N TYR A 6 -27.80 4.50 -15.10
CA TYR A 6 -27.84 3.10 -14.66
C TYR A 6 -27.14 2.05 -15.57
N ASN A 7 -26.71 2.45 -16.78
CA ASN A 7 -25.98 1.65 -17.75
C ASN A 7 -24.47 1.51 -17.44
N THR A 8 -23.90 2.20 -16.45
CA THR A 8 -22.45 2.10 -16.14
C THR A 8 -22.08 0.93 -15.24
N ARG A 9 -23.04 0.36 -14.49
CA ARG A 9 -22.79 -0.69 -13.48
C ARG A 9 -22.23 -1.98 -14.08
N GLY A 10 -22.85 -2.49 -15.16
CA GLY A 10 -22.42 -3.72 -15.82
C GLY A 10 -20.96 -3.66 -16.30
N PRO A 11 -20.60 -2.68 -17.15
CA PRO A 11 -19.23 -2.50 -17.62
C PRO A 11 -18.20 -2.28 -16.52
N LEU A 12 -18.57 -1.63 -15.41
CA LEU A 12 -17.66 -1.45 -14.26
C LEU A 12 -17.42 -2.75 -13.49
N ILE A 13 -18.46 -3.57 -13.30
CA ILE A 13 -18.31 -4.88 -12.66
C ILE A 13 -17.45 -5.80 -13.52
N GLU A 14 -17.62 -5.78 -14.84
CA GLU A 14 -16.76 -6.56 -15.75
C GLU A 14 -15.30 -6.10 -15.69
N LYS A 15 -15.06 -4.79 -15.73
CA LYS A 15 -13.71 -4.23 -15.54
C LYS A 15 -13.10 -4.62 -14.20
N LEU A 16 -13.89 -4.59 -13.12
CA LEU A 16 -13.43 -4.99 -11.79
C LEU A 16 -13.04 -6.47 -11.76
N LYS A 17 -13.87 -7.36 -12.33
CA LYS A 17 -13.57 -8.79 -12.43
C LYS A 17 -12.29 -9.06 -13.23
N SER A 18 -12.12 -8.40 -14.38
CA SER A 18 -10.89 -8.50 -15.18
C SER A 18 -9.68 -8.04 -14.38
N LEU A 19 -9.77 -6.88 -13.73
CA LEU A 19 -8.67 -6.34 -12.93
C LEU A 19 -8.31 -7.26 -11.77
N LEU A 20 -9.31 -7.89 -11.14
CA LEU A 20 -9.09 -8.82 -10.03
C LEU A 20 -8.31 -10.07 -10.49
N ASN A 21 -8.68 -10.63 -11.65
CA ASN A 21 -7.97 -11.74 -12.26
C ASN A 21 -6.52 -11.35 -12.62
N ASP A 22 -6.33 -10.17 -13.21
CA ASP A 22 -5.01 -9.66 -13.58
C ASP A 22 -4.12 -9.45 -12.35
N VAL A 23 -4.69 -8.89 -11.26
CA VAL A 23 -3.99 -8.70 -9.98
C VAL A 23 -3.62 -10.05 -9.37
N GLN A 24 -4.49 -11.05 -9.42
CA GLN A 24 -4.18 -12.39 -8.90
C GLN A 24 -2.99 -13.01 -9.65
N GLY A 25 -3.02 -13.04 -10.99
CA GLY A 25 -1.91 -13.60 -11.77
C GLY A 25 -0.60 -12.83 -11.58
N LYS A 26 -0.67 -11.50 -11.45
CA LYS A 26 0.50 -10.65 -11.20
C LYS A 26 1.02 -10.74 -9.77
N TYR A 27 0.17 -11.09 -8.81
CA TYR A 27 0.59 -11.39 -7.43
C TYR A 27 1.42 -12.68 -7.38
N GLU A 28 0.95 -13.76 -8.02
CA GLU A 28 1.72 -15.01 -8.12
C GLU A 28 3.07 -14.78 -8.81
N ALA A 29 3.07 -14.07 -9.95
CA ALA A 29 4.29 -13.71 -10.66
C ALA A 29 5.25 -12.83 -9.83
N PHE A 30 4.72 -12.01 -8.93
CA PHE A 30 5.51 -11.21 -8.00
C PHE A 30 6.18 -12.08 -6.92
N LEU A 31 5.44 -13.05 -6.35
CA LEU A 31 6.01 -14.01 -5.38
C LEU A 31 7.13 -14.84 -6.01
N ASP A 32 6.95 -15.29 -7.24
CA ASP A 32 8.00 -15.99 -7.99
C ASP A 32 9.22 -15.09 -8.24
N ALA A 33 9.00 -13.83 -8.62
CA ALA A 33 10.07 -12.87 -8.83
C ALA A 33 10.83 -12.58 -7.53
N GLN A 34 10.14 -12.49 -6.39
CA GLN A 34 10.77 -12.34 -5.08
C GLN A 34 11.65 -13.55 -4.74
N ALA A 35 11.13 -14.77 -4.93
CA ALA A 35 11.90 -15.99 -4.67
C ALA A 35 13.16 -16.07 -5.57
N LEU A 36 13.05 -15.68 -6.84
CA LEU A 36 14.20 -15.63 -7.76
C LEU A 36 15.22 -14.55 -7.37
N PHE A 37 14.76 -13.38 -6.92
CA PHE A 37 15.62 -12.30 -6.46
C PHE A 37 16.39 -12.69 -5.19
N GLU A 38 15.73 -13.30 -4.21
CA GLU A 38 16.37 -13.84 -2.99
C GLU A 38 17.42 -14.92 -3.30
N GLN A 39 17.19 -15.71 -4.35
CA GLN A 39 18.15 -16.70 -4.86
C GLN A 39 19.28 -16.09 -5.70
N GLY A 40 19.29 -14.77 -5.94
CA GLY A 40 20.25 -14.11 -6.82
C GLY A 40 20.10 -14.47 -8.31
N LYS A 41 18.96 -15.06 -8.71
CA LYS A 41 18.66 -15.48 -10.08
C LYS A 41 17.92 -14.41 -10.89
N LEU A 42 17.58 -13.29 -10.27
CA LEU A 42 16.92 -12.15 -10.89
C LEU A 42 17.70 -10.89 -10.52
N ASP A 43 18.02 -10.04 -11.50
CA ASP A 43 18.71 -8.79 -11.23
C ASP A 43 17.78 -7.73 -10.64
N GLU A 44 18.37 -6.75 -9.96
CA GLU A 44 17.67 -5.68 -9.26
C GLU A 44 16.77 -4.84 -10.18
N ARG A 45 17.25 -4.51 -11.39
CA ARG A 45 16.50 -3.69 -12.35
C ARG A 45 15.27 -4.45 -12.83
N GLU A 46 15.42 -5.73 -13.15
CA GLU A 46 14.30 -6.57 -13.59
C GLU A 46 13.30 -6.81 -12.46
N PHE A 47 13.77 -7.05 -11.23
CA PHE A 47 12.91 -7.18 -10.06
C PHE A 47 12.07 -5.92 -9.81
N PHE A 48 12.69 -4.73 -9.80
CA PHE A 48 11.98 -3.47 -9.60
C PHE A 48 10.99 -3.15 -10.74
N ALA A 49 11.29 -3.53 -11.98
CA ALA A 49 10.35 -3.40 -13.08
C ALA A 49 9.08 -4.22 -12.82
N ARG A 50 9.22 -5.49 -12.42
CA ARG A 50 8.11 -6.40 -12.09
C ARG A 50 7.30 -5.91 -10.88
N MET A 51 7.99 -5.48 -9.82
CA MET A 51 7.34 -4.88 -8.65
C MET A 51 6.57 -3.61 -9.02
N GLY A 52 7.16 -2.74 -9.85
CA GLY A 52 6.52 -1.52 -10.32
C GLY A 52 5.24 -1.77 -11.12
N GLU A 53 5.21 -2.81 -11.96
CA GLU A 53 3.98 -3.25 -12.63
C GLU A 53 2.92 -3.70 -11.64
N PHE A 54 3.29 -4.54 -10.66
CA PHE A 54 2.37 -5.02 -9.64
C PHE A 54 1.76 -3.87 -8.82
N VAL A 55 2.58 -2.90 -8.38
CA VAL A 55 2.11 -1.72 -7.63
C VAL A 55 1.13 -0.88 -8.46
N LYS A 56 1.39 -0.68 -9.77
CA LYS A 56 0.45 0.05 -10.65
C LYS A 56 -0.90 -0.65 -10.76
N LEU A 57 -0.91 -1.97 -10.89
CA LEU A 57 -2.14 -2.75 -10.96
C LEU A 57 -2.90 -2.71 -9.64
N PHE A 58 -2.20 -2.87 -8.51
CA PHE A 58 -2.81 -2.79 -7.19
C PHE A 58 -3.42 -1.40 -6.91
N ALA A 59 -2.73 -0.32 -7.27
CA ALA A 59 -3.26 1.04 -7.16
C ALA A 59 -4.50 1.25 -8.04
N SER A 60 -4.48 0.71 -9.26
CA SER A 60 -5.62 0.77 -10.19
C SER A 60 -6.83 0.01 -9.65
N LEU A 61 -6.61 -1.15 -9.01
CA LEU A 61 -7.65 -1.91 -8.34
C LEU A 61 -8.26 -1.13 -7.17
N GLY A 62 -7.42 -0.52 -6.33
CA GLY A 62 -7.87 0.34 -5.22
C GLY A 62 -8.76 1.49 -5.72
N PHE A 63 -8.31 2.22 -6.74
CA PHE A 63 -9.09 3.30 -7.35
C PHE A 63 -10.43 2.81 -7.92
N LEU A 64 -10.43 1.70 -8.66
CA LEU A 64 -11.64 1.15 -9.26
C LEU A 64 -12.61 0.62 -8.21
N THR A 65 -12.11 0.04 -7.12
CA THR A 65 -12.91 -0.44 -5.98
C THR A 65 -13.65 0.73 -5.33
N VAL A 66 -12.96 1.83 -5.04
CA VAL A 66 -13.59 3.05 -4.49
C VAL A 66 -14.66 3.58 -5.45
N LYS A 67 -14.38 3.61 -6.76
CA LYS A 67 -15.35 4.04 -7.77
C LYS A 67 -16.61 3.16 -7.77
N VAL A 68 -16.45 1.83 -7.72
CA VAL A 68 -17.58 0.88 -7.66
C VAL A 68 -18.38 1.09 -6.39
N MET A 69 -17.73 1.27 -5.22
CA MET A 69 -18.42 1.58 -3.95
C MET A 69 -19.27 2.86 -4.05
N LEU A 70 -18.71 3.93 -4.62
CA LEU A 70 -19.43 5.19 -4.80
C LEU A 70 -20.61 5.08 -5.80
N GLU A 71 -20.48 4.27 -6.84
CA GLU A 71 -21.58 4.05 -7.79
C GLU A 71 -22.68 3.14 -7.22
N LEU A 72 -22.32 2.17 -6.38
CA LEU A 72 -23.30 1.37 -5.63
C LEU A 72 -24.08 2.22 -4.63
N ASP A 73 -23.40 3.08 -3.85
CA ASP A 73 -24.04 4.00 -2.90
C ASP A 73 -25.03 4.95 -3.60
N LYS A 74 -24.63 5.51 -4.74
CA LYS A 74 -25.52 6.33 -5.58
C LYS A 74 -26.72 5.56 -6.13
N ALA A 75 -26.55 4.28 -6.48
CA ALA A 75 -27.59 3.44 -7.06
C ALA A 75 -28.59 2.91 -6.03
N ILE A 76 -28.20 2.80 -4.76
CA ILE A 76 -29.07 2.32 -3.67
C ILE A 76 -30.08 3.40 -3.24
N GLY A 77 -29.81 4.68 -3.49
CA GLY A 77 -30.72 5.78 -3.16
C GLY A 77 -30.76 6.07 -1.66
N LYS A 78 -30.81 7.35 -1.29
CA LYS A 78 -31.01 7.77 0.10
C LYS A 78 -32.41 7.35 0.56
N GLU A 79 -32.50 6.29 1.36
CA GLU A 79 -33.56 6.16 2.36
C GLU A 79 -32.94 6.01 3.75
N GLU A 80 -33.20 7.06 4.53
CA GLU A 80 -33.23 7.26 5.98
C GLU A 80 -32.08 6.79 6.89
N LYS A 81 -31.83 7.64 7.90
CA LYS A 81 -30.83 7.49 8.99
C LYS A 81 -30.80 6.05 9.52
N VAL A 82 -29.65 5.39 9.40
CA VAL A 82 -29.33 4.23 10.24
C VAL A 82 -28.18 4.64 11.16
N GLU A 83 -28.46 4.57 12.46
CA GLU A 83 -27.51 4.81 13.53
C GLU A 83 -26.33 3.84 13.48
N GLU A 84 -25.23 4.39 13.98
CA GLU A 84 -23.88 3.89 14.08
C GLU A 84 -23.80 2.48 14.70
N GLY A 85 -23.15 1.56 13.98
CA GLY A 85 -22.94 0.19 14.44
C GLY A 85 -21.92 -0.60 13.62
N THR A 86 -20.91 0.05 13.05
CA THR A 86 -19.85 -0.65 12.32
C THR A 86 -18.86 -1.24 13.31
N LYS A 87 -19.06 -2.51 13.67
CA LYS A 87 -17.98 -3.33 14.22
C LYS A 87 -16.89 -3.43 13.13
N PRO A 88 -15.65 -2.98 13.38
CA PRO A 88 -14.60 -3.11 12.37
C PRO A 88 -14.40 -4.60 12.04
N MET A 89 -14.36 -4.91 10.74
CA MET A 89 -13.86 -6.20 10.28
C MET A 89 -12.47 -6.45 10.86
N PRO A 90 -12.13 -7.69 11.23
CA PRO A 90 -10.77 -8.02 11.64
C PRO A 90 -9.84 -7.69 10.47
N VAL A 91 -8.99 -6.68 10.67
CA VAL A 91 -7.84 -6.44 9.80
C VAL A 91 -6.95 -7.68 9.86
N PRO A 92 -6.49 -8.23 8.72
CA PRO A 92 -5.39 -9.18 8.73
C PRO A 92 -4.22 -8.54 9.47
N ASP A 93 -3.74 -9.20 10.52
CA ASP A 93 -2.63 -8.74 11.32
C ASP A 93 -1.36 -8.68 10.45
N TYR A 94 -1.04 -7.48 9.96
CA TYR A 94 0.11 -7.19 9.11
C TYR A 94 1.44 -7.17 9.91
N GLU A 95 1.43 -7.44 11.22
CA GLU A 95 2.62 -7.31 12.07
C GLU A 95 3.73 -8.35 11.82
N THR A 96 3.54 -9.33 10.94
CA THR A 96 4.57 -10.36 10.68
C THR A 96 5.61 -9.99 9.63
N PHE A 97 5.45 -8.90 8.88
CA PHE A 97 6.46 -8.43 7.94
C PHE A 97 7.02 -7.07 8.38
N THR A 98 8.29 -7.08 8.80
CA THR A 98 9.13 -5.92 9.17
C THR A 98 9.07 -5.44 10.63
N LYS A 99 9.70 -6.19 11.52
CA LYS A 99 10.63 -5.55 12.46
C LYS A 99 11.99 -6.25 12.38
N PRO A 100 13.02 -5.62 11.78
CA PRO A 100 14.37 -5.85 12.26
C PRO A 100 14.33 -5.49 13.74
N ARG A 101 14.69 -6.44 14.61
CA ARG A 101 14.90 -6.19 16.04
C ARG A 101 15.88 -5.04 16.16
N VAL A 102 15.38 -3.84 16.50
CA VAL A 102 16.23 -2.69 16.80
C VAL A 102 16.92 -3.03 18.12
N GLU A 103 18.10 -3.62 18.01
CA GLU A 103 19.06 -3.63 19.11
C GLU A 103 19.26 -2.19 19.55
N GLN A 104 19.14 -1.97 20.86
CA GLN A 104 19.21 -0.67 21.51
C GLN A 104 20.56 -0.02 21.17
N LYS A 105 20.56 0.81 20.12
CA LYS A 105 21.74 1.53 19.70
C LYS A 105 21.90 2.72 20.64
N GLU A 106 23.01 2.75 21.37
CA GLU A 106 23.33 3.79 22.33
C GLU A 106 23.15 5.19 21.69
N GLU A 107 22.49 6.10 22.41
CA GLU A 107 22.14 7.45 21.95
C GLU A 107 23.06 8.50 22.60
N ARG A 108 23.55 9.46 21.82
CA ARG A 108 24.32 10.62 22.31
C ARG A 108 23.58 11.93 22.03
N ARG A 109 23.97 13.01 22.72
CA ARG A 109 23.44 14.35 22.44
C ARG A 109 24.26 15.06 21.38
N CYS A 110 23.57 15.76 20.51
CA CYS A 110 24.18 16.57 19.46
C CYS A 110 25.00 17.72 20.06
N LYS A 111 26.25 17.89 19.65
CA LYS A 111 27.14 18.95 20.17
C LYS A 111 26.68 20.39 19.86
N SER A 112 25.85 20.58 18.82
CA SER A 112 25.39 21.91 18.39
C SER A 112 23.99 22.31 18.88
N CYS A 113 23.02 21.39 18.94
CA CYS A 113 21.63 21.69 19.34
C CYS A 113 21.10 20.80 20.48
N ASN A 114 21.95 19.94 21.04
CA ASN A 114 21.64 19.03 22.15
C ASN A 114 20.52 17.99 21.91
N ALA A 115 20.06 17.83 20.67
CA ALA A 115 19.12 16.78 20.28
C ALA A 115 19.69 15.38 20.54
N LYS A 116 18.86 14.45 21.00
CA LYS A 116 19.24 13.04 21.10
C LYS A 116 19.35 12.43 19.70
N ILE A 117 20.47 11.82 19.40
CA ILE A 117 20.80 11.20 18.11
C ILE A 117 21.50 9.86 18.35
N PRO A 118 21.43 8.90 17.40
CA PRO A 118 22.18 7.64 17.51
C PRO A 118 23.69 7.90 17.63
N GLU A 119 24.43 7.10 18.39
CA GLU A 119 25.89 7.27 18.53
C GLU A 119 26.62 7.22 17.18
N THR A 120 26.19 6.33 16.27
CA THR A 120 26.78 6.19 14.94
C THR A 120 26.40 7.32 13.97
N ALA A 121 25.57 8.29 14.38
CA ALA A 121 25.15 9.38 13.52
C ALA A 121 26.32 10.33 13.22
N LYS A 122 26.67 10.47 11.94
CA LYS A 122 27.71 11.40 11.44
C LYS A 122 27.22 12.86 11.44
N PHE A 123 25.90 13.05 11.34
CA PHE A 123 25.24 14.36 11.29
C PHE A 123 23.98 14.35 12.17
N CYS A 124 23.65 15.49 12.75
CA CYS A 124 22.44 15.65 13.53
C CYS A 124 21.22 15.77 12.61
N THR A 125 20.23 14.90 12.80
CA THR A 125 18.96 14.92 12.04
C THR A 125 18.09 16.13 12.37
N LYS A 126 18.33 16.82 13.49
CA LYS A 126 17.59 18.03 13.90
C LYS A 126 18.20 19.32 13.36
N CYS A 127 19.53 19.46 13.33
CA CYS A 127 20.19 20.73 13.01
C CYS A 127 21.24 20.65 11.90
N GLY A 128 21.48 19.47 11.31
CA GLY A 128 22.43 19.28 10.20
C GLY A 128 23.92 19.33 10.57
N ALA A 129 24.27 19.69 11.82
CA ALA A 129 25.66 19.79 12.24
C ALA A 129 26.35 18.41 12.27
N LYS A 130 27.65 18.37 11.95
CA LYS A 130 28.49 17.17 12.06
C LYS A 130 28.77 16.79 13.53
N GLN A 131 28.77 15.50 13.87
CA GLN A 131 28.70 15.00 15.27
C GLN A 131 29.92 14.20 15.73
#